data_AF-A0A4R1WFN8-F1
#
_entry.id   AF-A0A4R1WFN8-F1
#
_cell.length_a   1.000
_cell.length_b   1.000
_cell.length_c   1.000
_cell.angle_alpha   90.00
_cell.angle_beta   90.00
_cell.angle_gamma   90.00
#
_symmetry.space_group_name_H-M   'P 1'
#
loop_
_entity.id
_entity.type
_entity.pdbx_description
1 polymer ?
#
loop_
_entity_poly.entity_id
_entity_poly.type
_entity_poly.pdbx_seq_one_letter_code
_entity_poly.pdbx_strand_id
1 'polypeptide(L)'
;MALSFGWVGRVITVREIDPSDETLFDSWYDVYRAGAVADRPAAILSSHDALAYSLRTPNPLKQRLPVAAFAGDRVVGAMLFETWTESNLDSIEVEICVPPAERRRGIGTALWGWARSRAAVVERTIFQCELGVPEGFTTQTWPGSIFAAKLGFTVEHIEDHLVVPLPYEGSVQVEALDGYELTSWAGPCPEEHLQAFADLRTAMDRDIPTGGMTKDPAPWDVEKLRAQEERVDKTWLSLLTLARTSDGRPAGYTVIYLPRTDPDTAQQLDTLVLREHRGHNLGAHLKLRNLEQLAKHRTTQKLLHTWTAETNTAMQKVNTRFGFRPVEKLVECELKVPVPRLRPAARGVVLDQDDRILLLRFEFDDRPTVWAAPGGGVEPGESAHDALVRELREEVGIEAPDDPPHLWHQVVVADGHANGYDGVINDYFLVRIDSFTPSGDLTADELRAENVHGHQWWSVSDLKSYSGPAVFSPRSLGVLLETLLAEGPPEHPLQLEL
;
A
#
# COMPACT_ATOMS: atom_id res chain seq x y z
N MET A 1 -3.82 32.58 -34.97
CA MET A 1 -4.87 32.37 -33.96
C MET A 1 -4.28 31.44 -32.92
N ALA A 2 -3.71 32.00 -31.85
CA ALA A 2 -2.99 31.26 -30.82
C ALA A 2 -4.00 30.63 -29.86
N LEU A 3 -3.97 29.31 -29.71
CA LEU A 3 -4.70 28.60 -28.66
C LEU A 3 -3.81 28.56 -27.42
N SER A 4 -4.06 29.51 -26.52
CA SER A 4 -3.64 29.46 -25.13
C SER A 4 -4.40 28.33 -24.44
N PHE A 5 -3.72 27.23 -24.11
CA PHE A 5 -4.19 26.28 -23.09
C PHE A 5 -3.67 26.77 -21.74
N GLY A 6 -4.45 27.64 -21.09
CA GLY A 6 -4.22 28.03 -19.71
C GLY A 6 -4.63 26.89 -18.78
N TRP A 7 -3.67 26.08 -18.32
CA TRP A 7 -3.84 25.24 -17.15
C TRP A 7 -2.90 25.74 -16.06
N VAL A 8 -3.47 26.44 -15.07
CA VAL A 8 -2.82 26.61 -13.76
C VAL A 8 -2.86 25.23 -13.12
N GLY A 9 -1.72 24.54 -13.09
CA GLY A 9 -1.60 23.16 -12.61
C GLY A 9 -2.04 23.05 -11.15
N ARG A 10 -3.10 22.28 -10.87
CA ARG A 10 -3.41 21.89 -9.49
C ARG A 10 -2.32 20.92 -9.02
N VAL A 11 -1.57 21.35 -8.02
CA VAL A 11 -0.58 20.53 -7.30
C VAL A 11 -1.30 19.32 -6.71
N ILE A 12 -0.79 18.11 -6.99
CA ILE A 12 -1.22 16.88 -6.33
C ILE A 12 -0.30 16.65 -5.14
N THR A 13 -0.86 16.50 -3.95
CA THR A 13 -0.14 16.07 -2.74
C THR A 13 -0.58 14.66 -2.36
N VAL A 14 0.27 13.90 -1.68
CA VAL A 14 -0.02 12.51 -1.32
C VAL A 14 0.41 12.27 0.12
N ARG A 15 -0.47 11.77 0.98
CA ARG A 15 -0.15 11.53 2.40
C ARG A 15 -0.95 10.38 2.98
N GLU A 16 -0.49 9.82 4.10
CA GLU A 16 -1.31 8.93 4.92
C GLU A 16 -2.57 9.69 5.40
N ILE A 17 -3.64 8.93 5.60
CA ILE A 17 -4.84 9.43 6.27
C ILE A 17 -5.04 8.68 7.59
N ASP A 18 -5.56 9.37 8.60
CA ASP A 18 -6.01 8.71 9.81
C ASP A 18 -7.36 8.04 9.51
N PRO A 19 -7.47 6.70 9.53
CA PRO A 19 -8.74 6.01 9.31
C PRO A 19 -9.76 6.32 10.41
N SER A 20 -9.37 6.94 11.53
CA SER A 20 -10.25 7.38 12.62
C SER A 20 -10.96 8.71 12.32
N ASP A 21 -10.45 9.51 11.35
CA ASP A 21 -11.20 10.62 10.77
C ASP A 21 -12.25 10.04 9.81
N GLU A 22 -13.48 9.87 10.31
CA GLU A 22 -14.56 9.22 9.57
C GLU A 22 -14.89 9.95 8.25
N THR A 23 -14.88 11.28 8.23
CA THR A 23 -15.22 12.04 7.02
C THR A 23 -14.15 11.90 5.94
N LEU A 24 -12.87 11.94 6.34
CA LEU A 24 -11.77 11.73 5.42
C LEU A 24 -11.69 10.26 4.95
N PHE A 25 -11.94 9.31 5.86
CA PHE A 25 -11.98 7.89 5.54
C PHE A 25 -13.09 7.56 4.55
N ASP A 26 -14.31 8.08 4.74
CA ASP A 26 -15.43 7.91 3.80
C ASP A 26 -15.06 8.42 2.40
N SER A 27 -14.48 9.62 2.33
CA SER A 27 -14.04 10.24 1.08
C SER A 27 -12.96 9.42 0.37
N TRP A 28 -12.03 8.85 1.14
CA TRP A 28 -10.99 7.98 0.63
C TRP A 28 -11.55 6.63 0.17
N TYR A 29 -12.44 6.01 0.93
CA TYR A 29 -13.06 4.74 0.60
C TYR A 29 -13.88 4.83 -0.68
N ASP A 30 -14.62 5.92 -0.88
CA ASP A 30 -15.36 6.17 -2.12
C ASP A 30 -14.44 6.23 -3.34
N VAL A 31 -13.30 6.91 -3.22
CA VAL A 31 -12.28 7.00 -4.29
C VAL A 31 -11.59 5.66 -4.53
N TYR A 32 -11.21 4.96 -3.46
CA TYR A 32 -10.61 3.63 -3.51
C TYR A 32 -11.55 2.66 -4.21
N ARG A 33 -12.79 2.54 -3.75
CA ARG A 33 -13.84 1.71 -4.35
C ARG A 33 -14.09 2.07 -5.81
N ALA A 34 -14.27 3.36 -6.13
CA ALA A 34 -14.52 3.81 -7.49
C ALA A 34 -13.37 3.47 -8.46
N GLY A 35 -12.12 3.45 -7.98
CA GLY A 35 -10.97 2.98 -8.75
C GLY A 35 -10.94 1.46 -8.88
N ALA A 36 -11.15 0.73 -7.79
CA ALA A 36 -11.03 -0.72 -7.69
C ALA A 36 -12.08 -1.49 -8.51
N VAL A 37 -13.33 -0.99 -8.55
CA VAL A 37 -14.46 -1.71 -9.18
C VAL A 37 -14.79 -1.21 -10.60
N ALA A 38 -14.16 -0.13 -11.05
CA ALA A 38 -14.44 0.44 -12.37
C ALA A 38 -14.17 -0.60 -13.48
N ASP A 39 -15.17 -0.80 -14.33
CA ASP A 39 -15.17 -1.78 -15.44
C ASP A 39 -14.97 -3.24 -15.00
N ARG A 40 -15.05 -3.53 -13.69
CA ARG A 40 -14.90 -4.87 -13.09
C ARG A 40 -16.18 -5.29 -12.37
N PRO A 41 -17.21 -5.79 -13.07
CA PRO A 41 -18.51 -6.11 -12.49
C PRO A 41 -18.47 -7.24 -11.45
N ALA A 42 -17.41 -8.05 -11.44
CA ALA A 42 -17.19 -9.12 -10.47
C ALA A 42 -16.15 -8.74 -9.39
N ALA A 43 -15.65 -7.51 -9.36
CA ALA A 43 -14.65 -7.09 -8.38
C ALA A 43 -15.13 -7.35 -6.96
N ILE A 44 -14.26 -7.97 -6.18
CA ILE A 44 -14.45 -8.20 -4.76
C ILE A 44 -13.62 -7.15 -4.02
N LEU A 45 -14.28 -6.45 -3.11
CA LEU A 45 -13.65 -5.46 -2.25
C LEU A 45 -14.13 -5.67 -0.82
N SER A 46 -13.25 -5.43 0.15
CA SER A 46 -13.69 -5.31 1.54
C SER A 46 -14.75 -4.21 1.64
N SER A 47 -15.84 -4.49 2.36
CA SER A 47 -16.83 -3.47 2.66
C SER A 47 -16.21 -2.33 3.47
N HIS A 48 -16.87 -1.19 3.47
CA HIS A 48 -16.47 -0.01 4.22
C HIS A 48 -16.11 -0.34 5.67
N ASP A 49 -17.05 -0.95 6.38
CA ASP A 49 -16.90 -1.27 7.81
C ASP A 49 -15.82 -2.31 8.07
N ALA A 50 -15.68 -3.31 7.19
CA ALA A 50 -14.65 -4.33 7.33
C ALA A 50 -13.24 -3.74 7.12
N LEU A 51 -13.09 -2.84 6.14
CA LEU A 51 -11.82 -2.17 5.89
C LEU A 51 -11.50 -1.16 6.99
N ALA A 52 -12.47 -0.38 7.45
CA ALA A 52 -12.32 0.53 8.59
C ALA A 52 -11.86 -0.22 9.85
N TYR A 53 -12.52 -1.33 10.20
CA TYR A 53 -12.12 -2.17 11.31
C TYR A 53 -10.68 -2.68 11.14
N SER A 54 -10.34 -3.13 9.93
CA SER A 54 -9.00 -3.66 9.66
C SER A 54 -7.91 -2.60 9.80
N LEU A 55 -8.17 -1.34 9.42
CA LEU A 55 -7.19 -0.26 9.46
C LEU A 55 -7.04 0.35 10.86
N ARG A 56 -8.12 0.38 11.65
CA ARG A 56 -8.11 0.90 13.03
C ARG A 56 -7.63 -0.12 14.06
N THR A 57 -7.59 -1.41 13.70
CA THR A 57 -7.22 -2.49 14.62
C THR A 57 -5.87 -3.08 14.25
N PRO A 58 -4.85 -3.02 15.14
CA PRO A 58 -3.54 -3.62 14.90
C PRO A 58 -3.64 -5.08 14.43
N ASN A 59 -2.76 -5.45 13.51
CA ASN A 59 -2.64 -6.81 13.00
C ASN A 59 -1.20 -7.29 13.22
N PRO A 60 -0.97 -8.40 13.95
CA PRO A 60 0.38 -8.87 14.24
C PRO A 60 1.13 -9.37 12.99
N LEU A 61 0.44 -9.66 11.89
CA LEU A 61 1.03 -10.22 10.66
C LEU A 61 1.36 -9.17 9.58
N LYS A 62 0.64 -8.04 9.58
CA LYS A 62 0.76 -6.99 8.57
C LYS A 62 0.47 -5.62 9.16
N GLN A 63 1.23 -4.62 8.76
CA GLN A 63 0.84 -3.22 8.89
C GLN A 63 0.18 -2.75 7.59
N ARG A 64 -0.90 -1.96 7.70
CA ARG A 64 -1.66 -1.43 6.56
C ARG A 64 -1.83 0.06 6.72
N LEU A 65 -1.48 0.82 5.69
CA LEU A 65 -1.54 2.27 5.67
C LEU A 65 -2.48 2.74 4.55
N PRO A 66 -3.57 3.46 4.87
CA PRO A 66 -4.41 4.10 3.87
C PRO A 66 -3.77 5.43 3.46
N VAL A 67 -3.53 5.58 2.15
CA VAL A 67 -2.84 6.75 1.58
C VAL A 67 -3.75 7.41 0.56
N ALA A 68 -3.83 8.74 0.60
CA ALA A 68 -4.69 9.53 -0.27
C ALA A 68 -3.86 10.50 -1.12
N ALA A 69 -4.23 10.63 -2.40
CA ALA A 69 -3.80 11.72 -3.24
C ALA A 69 -4.85 12.82 -3.26
N PHE A 70 -4.43 14.07 -3.08
CA PHE A 70 -5.29 15.24 -2.94
C PHE A 70 -5.09 16.25 -4.06
N ALA A 71 -6.17 16.89 -4.47
CA ALA A 71 -6.15 18.08 -5.31
C ALA A 71 -6.84 19.23 -4.56
N GLY A 72 -6.06 20.05 -3.85
CA GLY A 72 -6.59 20.87 -2.76
C GLY A 72 -6.99 19.96 -1.59
N ASP A 73 -8.20 20.13 -1.05
CA ASP A 73 -8.70 19.28 0.05
C ASP A 73 -9.44 18.03 -0.43
N ARG A 74 -9.64 17.88 -1.75
CA ARG A 74 -10.41 16.78 -2.33
C ARG A 74 -9.53 15.57 -2.59
N VAL A 75 -9.95 14.40 -2.09
CA VAL A 75 -9.34 13.11 -2.43
C VAL A 75 -9.61 12.78 -3.91
N VAL A 76 -8.56 12.45 -4.67
CA VAL A 76 -8.62 12.16 -6.11
C VAL A 76 -7.95 10.84 -6.51
N GLY A 77 -7.23 10.22 -5.58
CA GLY A 77 -6.69 8.88 -5.70
C GLY A 77 -6.50 8.28 -4.32
N ALA A 78 -6.46 6.96 -4.26
CA ALA A 78 -6.33 6.21 -3.03
C ALA A 78 -5.32 5.07 -3.22
N MET A 79 -4.64 4.69 -2.15
CA MET A 79 -3.75 3.55 -2.12
C MET A 79 -3.82 2.85 -0.78
N LEU A 80 -3.74 1.51 -0.81
CA LEU A 80 -3.36 0.73 0.35
C LEU A 80 -1.89 0.33 0.20
N PHE A 81 -1.11 0.59 1.23
CA PHE A 81 0.29 0.22 1.34
C PHE A 81 0.44 -0.72 2.52
N GLU A 82 0.89 -1.95 2.28
CA GLU A 82 0.95 -2.99 3.31
C GLU A 82 2.34 -3.61 3.41
N THR A 83 2.81 -3.79 4.64
CA THR A 83 4.08 -4.45 4.94
C THR A 83 3.84 -5.64 5.85
N TRP A 84 4.61 -6.70 5.62
CA TRP A 84 4.63 -7.85 6.52
C TRP A 84 5.55 -7.59 7.73
N THR A 85 5.20 -8.16 8.88
CA THR A 85 5.86 -7.91 10.17
C THR A 85 6.72 -9.08 10.67
N GLU A 86 6.43 -10.32 10.25
CA GLU A 86 7.15 -11.52 10.71
C GLU A 86 7.89 -12.30 9.61
N SER A 87 7.37 -12.27 8.38
CA SER A 87 7.92 -12.96 7.21
C SER A 87 7.85 -12.04 5.99
N ASN A 88 8.51 -12.38 4.88
CA ASN A 88 8.46 -11.56 3.66
C ASN A 88 8.87 -10.10 3.93
N LEU A 89 9.85 -9.90 4.82
CA LEU A 89 10.28 -8.60 5.35
C LEU A 89 10.99 -7.73 4.31
N ASP A 90 11.12 -8.17 3.06
CA ASP A 90 11.60 -7.33 1.96
C ASP A 90 10.44 -6.78 1.10
N SER A 91 9.23 -7.29 1.32
CA SER A 91 8.08 -7.10 0.44
C SER A 91 7.05 -6.08 0.96
N ILE A 92 6.43 -5.40 0.01
CA ILE A 92 5.31 -4.47 0.19
C ILE A 92 4.22 -4.89 -0.78
N GLU A 93 2.98 -4.97 -0.30
CA GLU A 93 1.80 -5.03 -1.17
C GLU A 93 1.28 -3.60 -1.40
N VAL A 94 1.11 -3.22 -2.67
CA VAL A 94 0.62 -1.90 -3.06
C VAL A 94 -0.58 -2.01 -3.96
N GLU A 95 -1.70 -1.43 -3.53
CA GLU A 95 -2.92 -1.32 -4.33
C GLU A 95 -3.22 0.15 -4.61
N ILE A 96 -3.04 0.59 -5.85
CA ILE A 96 -3.32 1.98 -6.27
C ILE A 96 -4.64 2.05 -7.03
N CYS A 97 -5.57 2.86 -6.51
CA CYS A 97 -6.89 3.08 -7.09
C CYS A 97 -7.06 4.53 -7.53
N VAL A 98 -7.26 4.72 -8.83
CA VAL A 98 -7.58 6.04 -9.43
C VAL A 98 -8.91 5.94 -10.18
N PRO A 99 -9.95 6.69 -9.78
CA PRO A 99 -11.24 6.72 -10.46
C PRO A 99 -11.09 7.05 -11.95
N PRO A 100 -11.88 6.46 -12.86
CA PRO A 100 -11.76 6.67 -14.30
C PRO A 100 -11.67 8.14 -14.74
N ALA A 101 -12.49 9.00 -14.13
CA ALA A 101 -12.53 10.44 -14.43
C ALA A 101 -11.25 11.20 -14.04
N GLU A 102 -10.42 10.62 -13.16
CA GLU A 102 -9.19 11.21 -12.64
C GLU A 102 -7.93 10.59 -13.26
N ARG A 103 -8.07 9.54 -14.07
CA ARG A 103 -6.93 8.85 -14.71
C ARG A 103 -6.18 9.76 -15.68
N ARG A 104 -4.91 9.42 -15.91
CA ARG A 104 -3.99 10.12 -16.84
C ARG A 104 -3.66 11.57 -16.45
N ARG A 105 -3.83 11.93 -15.18
CA ARG A 105 -3.51 13.24 -14.61
C ARG A 105 -2.27 13.25 -13.69
N GLY A 106 -1.47 12.18 -13.71
CA GLY A 106 -0.30 12.03 -12.85
C GLY A 106 -0.58 11.53 -11.43
N ILE A 107 -1.85 11.35 -11.03
CA ILE A 107 -2.23 10.92 -9.67
C ILE A 107 -1.62 9.56 -9.29
N GLY A 108 -1.74 8.54 -10.17
CA GLY A 108 -1.13 7.24 -9.92
C GLY A 108 0.40 7.30 -9.82
N THR A 109 1.04 8.17 -10.61
CA THR A 109 2.49 8.41 -10.52
C THR A 109 2.87 9.09 -9.21
N ALA A 110 2.04 10.02 -8.71
CA ALA A 110 2.26 10.65 -7.40
C ALA A 110 2.14 9.64 -6.25
N LEU A 111 1.10 8.78 -6.27
CA LEU A 111 0.93 7.70 -5.29
C LEU A 111 2.13 6.72 -5.32
N TRP A 112 2.61 6.38 -6.52
CA TRP A 112 3.81 5.54 -6.67
C TRP A 112 5.08 6.21 -6.13
N GLY A 113 5.27 7.51 -6.34
CA GLY A 113 6.40 8.26 -5.76
C GLY A 113 6.38 8.25 -4.23
N TRP A 114 5.19 8.38 -3.64
CA TRP A 114 5.00 8.19 -2.20
C TRP A 114 5.40 6.77 -1.78
N ALA A 115 4.91 5.74 -2.48
CA ALA A 115 5.20 4.34 -2.16
C ALA A 115 6.70 4.01 -2.21
N ARG A 116 7.43 4.49 -3.23
CA ARG A 116 8.89 4.34 -3.33
C ARG A 116 9.64 4.96 -2.16
N SER A 117 9.22 6.15 -1.74
CA SER A 117 9.88 6.85 -0.64
C SER A 117 9.57 6.21 0.70
N ARG A 118 8.32 5.80 0.93
CA ARG A 118 7.95 5.05 2.12
C ARG A 118 8.71 3.72 2.20
N ALA A 119 8.83 3.00 1.09
CA ALA A 119 9.61 1.77 1.01
C ALA A 119 11.07 1.95 1.41
N ALA A 120 11.71 3.06 1.02
CA ALA A 120 13.06 3.38 1.43
C ALA A 120 13.15 3.60 2.95
N VAL A 121 12.16 4.28 3.56
CA VAL A 121 12.09 4.49 5.02
C VAL A 121 11.93 3.18 5.78
N VAL A 122 11.09 2.27 5.28
CA VAL A 122 10.85 0.96 5.93
C VAL A 122 11.83 -0.13 5.47
N GLU A 123 12.84 0.25 4.68
CA GLU A 123 13.89 -0.61 4.14
C GLU A 123 13.35 -1.87 3.42
N ARG A 124 12.41 -1.66 2.49
CA ARG A 124 11.79 -2.71 1.68
C ARG A 124 12.11 -2.49 0.21
N THR A 125 12.34 -3.59 -0.53
CA THR A 125 12.88 -3.56 -1.90
C THR A 125 12.04 -4.33 -2.91
N ILE A 126 10.99 -5.03 -2.48
CA ILE A 126 10.13 -5.82 -3.34
C ILE A 126 8.72 -5.24 -3.26
N PHE A 127 8.18 -4.80 -4.39
CA PHE A 127 6.80 -4.37 -4.52
C PHE A 127 5.98 -5.47 -5.19
N GLN A 128 4.82 -5.76 -4.63
CA GLN A 128 3.86 -6.73 -5.15
C GLN A 128 2.51 -6.06 -5.32
N CYS A 129 1.77 -6.44 -6.35
CA CYS A 129 0.41 -5.97 -6.55
C CYS A 129 -0.44 -7.00 -7.29
N GLU A 130 -1.74 -6.92 -7.09
CA GLU A 130 -2.72 -7.74 -7.79
C GLU A 130 -3.57 -6.87 -8.71
N LEU A 131 -3.79 -7.34 -9.93
CA LEU A 131 -4.55 -6.63 -10.95
C LEU A 131 -5.69 -7.52 -11.43
N GLY A 132 -6.93 -7.13 -11.13
CA GLY A 132 -8.10 -7.73 -11.78
C GLY A 132 -8.23 -7.24 -13.21
N VAL A 133 -8.07 -8.14 -14.17
CA VAL A 133 -8.22 -7.89 -15.61
C VAL A 133 -9.57 -8.47 -16.06
N PRO A 134 -10.60 -7.64 -16.28
CA PRO A 134 -11.94 -8.10 -16.60
C PRO A 134 -12.03 -8.67 -18.02
N GLU A 135 -13.10 -9.42 -18.29
CA GLU A 135 -13.39 -9.95 -19.62
C GLU A 135 -13.39 -8.85 -20.70
N GLY A 136 -12.81 -9.15 -21.87
CA GLY A 136 -12.64 -8.19 -22.96
C GLY A 136 -11.34 -7.39 -22.91
N PHE A 137 -10.56 -7.50 -21.82
CA PHE A 137 -9.23 -6.93 -21.69
C PHE A 137 -8.14 -7.99 -21.62
N THR A 138 -6.89 -7.54 -21.76
CA THR A 138 -5.67 -8.31 -21.62
C THR A 138 -4.69 -7.54 -20.72
N THR A 139 -3.62 -8.18 -20.27
CA THR A 139 -2.52 -7.51 -19.54
C THR A 139 -1.83 -6.41 -20.35
N GLN A 140 -2.06 -6.34 -21.66
CA GLN A 140 -1.52 -5.30 -22.55
C GLN A 140 -2.49 -4.13 -22.77
N THR A 141 -3.78 -4.31 -22.47
CA THR A 141 -4.84 -3.33 -22.78
C THR A 141 -5.50 -2.77 -21.51
N TRP A 142 -5.43 -3.50 -20.40
CA TRP A 142 -5.97 -3.05 -19.13
C TRP A 142 -5.17 -1.87 -18.55
N PRO A 143 -5.81 -0.75 -18.15
CA PRO A 143 -5.10 0.44 -17.68
C PRO A 143 -4.16 0.18 -16.50
N GLY A 144 -4.55 -0.67 -15.54
CA GLY A 144 -3.72 -1.05 -14.40
C GLY A 144 -2.47 -1.81 -14.83
N SER A 145 -2.62 -2.78 -15.74
CA SER A 145 -1.50 -3.57 -16.27
C SER A 145 -0.54 -2.73 -17.11
N ILE A 146 -1.05 -1.81 -17.94
CA ILE A 146 -0.20 -0.86 -18.69
C ILE A 146 0.58 0.04 -17.72
N PHE A 147 -0.04 0.49 -16.63
CA PHE A 147 0.62 1.32 -15.63
C PHE A 147 1.72 0.54 -14.90
N ALA A 148 1.41 -0.65 -14.39
CA ALA A 148 2.39 -1.52 -13.73
C ALA A 148 3.58 -1.84 -14.63
N ALA A 149 3.34 -2.22 -15.89
CA ALA A 149 4.40 -2.49 -16.87
C ALA A 149 5.28 -1.26 -17.14
N LYS A 150 4.72 -0.04 -17.16
CA LYS A 150 5.51 1.21 -17.30
C LYS A 150 6.39 1.51 -16.09
N LEU A 151 6.00 1.04 -14.91
CA LEU A 151 6.81 1.14 -13.70
C LEU A 151 7.89 0.05 -13.61
N GLY A 152 7.83 -0.95 -14.49
CA GLY A 152 8.79 -2.06 -14.55
C GLY A 152 8.32 -3.35 -13.86
N PHE A 153 7.08 -3.42 -13.38
CA PHE A 153 6.54 -4.67 -12.82
C PHE A 153 6.48 -5.76 -13.88
N THR A 154 6.82 -6.98 -13.47
CA THR A 154 6.68 -8.20 -14.26
C THR A 154 5.50 -9.01 -13.75
N VAL A 155 4.80 -9.70 -14.66
CA VAL A 155 3.73 -10.64 -14.30
C VAL A 155 4.37 -11.94 -13.85
N GLU A 156 4.11 -12.34 -12.62
CA GLU A 156 4.73 -13.53 -12.02
C GLU A 156 3.73 -14.68 -11.87
N HIS A 157 2.45 -14.38 -11.69
CA HIS A 157 1.41 -15.38 -11.51
C HIS A 157 0.05 -14.89 -12.02
N ILE A 158 -0.78 -15.83 -12.51
CA ILE A 158 -2.11 -15.55 -13.04
C ILE A 158 -3.09 -16.62 -12.53
N GLU A 159 -4.20 -16.15 -11.98
CA GLU A 159 -5.33 -16.97 -11.58
C GLU A 159 -6.59 -16.59 -12.35
N ASP A 160 -7.44 -17.60 -12.60
CA ASP A 160 -8.82 -17.34 -13.00
C ASP A 160 -9.65 -16.97 -11.76
N HIS A 161 -10.29 -15.80 -11.78
CA HIS A 161 -11.38 -15.48 -10.87
C HIS A 161 -12.67 -16.12 -11.40
N LEU A 162 -13.20 -17.06 -10.64
CA LEU A 162 -14.34 -17.87 -11.00
C LEU A 162 -15.53 -17.61 -10.09
N VAL A 163 -16.75 -17.72 -10.65
CA VAL A 163 -17.99 -17.60 -9.88
C VAL A 163 -18.98 -18.72 -10.19
N VAL A 164 -19.81 -19.05 -9.22
CA VAL A 164 -21.04 -19.85 -9.40
C VAL A 164 -22.22 -19.18 -8.69
N PRO A 165 -23.45 -19.22 -9.23
CA PRO A 165 -24.63 -18.68 -8.55
C PRO A 165 -24.96 -19.39 -7.22
N LEU A 166 -25.52 -18.63 -6.29
CA LEU A 166 -26.13 -19.09 -5.06
C LEU A 166 -27.65 -18.80 -5.07
N PRO A 167 -28.54 -19.70 -4.57
CA PRO A 167 -28.24 -21.03 -4.04
C PRO A 167 -27.52 -21.93 -5.04
N TYR A 168 -26.61 -22.76 -4.54
CA TYR A 168 -25.93 -23.72 -5.38
C TYR A 168 -26.91 -24.83 -5.79
N GLU A 169 -27.24 -24.90 -7.08
CA GLU A 169 -28.17 -25.88 -7.66
C GLU A 169 -27.47 -26.98 -8.47
N GLY A 170 -26.14 -26.97 -8.51
CA GLY A 170 -25.36 -27.93 -9.29
C GLY A 170 -25.42 -29.35 -8.72
N SER A 171 -25.38 -30.35 -9.60
CA SER A 171 -25.39 -31.78 -9.24
C SER A 171 -24.04 -32.45 -9.56
N VAL A 172 -23.10 -32.40 -8.62
CA VAL A 172 -21.78 -33.05 -8.77
C VAL A 172 -21.87 -34.50 -8.30
N GLN A 173 -21.75 -35.43 -9.23
CA GLN A 173 -21.82 -36.87 -8.95
C GLN A 173 -20.46 -37.43 -8.54
N VAL A 174 -20.17 -37.55 -7.24
CA VAL A 174 -18.94 -38.18 -6.70
C VAL A 174 -19.19 -39.63 -6.30
N GLU A 175 -18.17 -40.48 -6.41
CA GLU A 175 -18.18 -41.83 -5.86
C GLU A 175 -18.34 -41.80 -4.33
N ALA A 176 -18.66 -42.94 -3.72
CA ALA A 176 -18.75 -43.00 -2.26
C ALA A 176 -17.39 -42.72 -1.62
N LEU A 177 -17.38 -41.92 -0.55
CA LEU A 177 -16.17 -41.66 0.22
C LEU A 177 -15.86 -42.88 1.09
N ASP A 178 -14.72 -43.52 0.85
CA ASP A 178 -14.26 -44.69 1.62
C ASP A 178 -12.91 -44.39 2.29
N GLY A 179 -12.73 -44.86 3.53
CA GLY A 179 -11.49 -44.68 4.31
C GLY A 179 -11.25 -43.26 4.88
N TYR A 180 -12.22 -42.35 4.77
CA TYR A 180 -12.14 -40.98 5.29
C TYR A 180 -13.40 -40.55 6.03
N GLU A 181 -13.22 -39.66 6.99
CA GLU A 181 -14.29 -38.99 7.74
C GLU A 181 -14.19 -37.47 7.52
N LEU A 182 -15.34 -36.82 7.39
CA LEU A 182 -15.43 -35.36 7.24
C LEU A 182 -16.10 -34.73 8.46
N THR A 183 -15.42 -33.77 9.06
CA THR A 183 -15.95 -32.96 10.17
C THR A 183 -16.09 -31.52 9.71
N SER A 184 -17.22 -30.89 10.00
CA SER A 184 -17.49 -29.51 9.62
C SER A 184 -17.89 -28.67 10.82
N TRP A 185 -17.52 -27.39 10.79
CA TRP A 185 -17.94 -26.40 11.78
C TRP A 185 -18.07 -25.01 11.14
N ALA A 186 -18.73 -24.11 11.85
CA ALA A 186 -18.86 -22.71 11.50
C ALA A 186 -18.25 -21.85 12.62
N GLY A 187 -17.47 -20.83 12.25
CA GLY A 187 -16.70 -20.00 13.18
C GLY A 187 -15.32 -20.60 13.50
N PRO A 188 -14.75 -20.23 14.67
CA PRO A 188 -13.43 -20.70 15.09
C PRO A 188 -13.29 -22.23 15.16
N CYS A 189 -12.11 -22.74 14.87
CA CYS A 189 -11.78 -24.17 14.89
C CYS A 189 -11.96 -24.79 16.29
N PRO A 190 -12.64 -25.94 16.46
CA PRO A 190 -12.67 -26.65 17.73
C PRO A 190 -11.26 -27.03 18.22
N GLU A 191 -11.06 -27.03 19.54
CA GLU A 191 -9.73 -27.29 20.16
C GLU A 191 -9.12 -28.62 19.72
N GLU A 192 -9.94 -29.66 19.59
CA GLU A 192 -9.52 -30.99 19.16
C GLU A 192 -9.00 -31.04 17.71
N HIS A 193 -9.18 -29.97 16.94
CA HIS A 193 -8.78 -29.89 15.52
C HIS A 193 -7.70 -28.86 15.24
N LEU A 194 -7.36 -28.00 16.20
CA LEU A 194 -6.44 -26.89 16.02
C LEU A 194 -5.08 -27.29 15.46
N GLN A 195 -4.38 -28.21 16.13
CA GLN A 195 -3.03 -28.58 15.71
C GLN A 195 -3.04 -29.14 14.28
N ALA A 196 -3.99 -30.04 14.00
CA ALA A 196 -4.13 -30.63 12.66
C ALA A 196 -4.47 -29.57 11.60
N PHE A 197 -5.29 -28.56 11.95
CA PHE A 197 -5.61 -27.48 11.03
C PHE A 197 -4.41 -26.55 10.81
N ALA A 198 -3.63 -26.21 11.84
CA ALA A 198 -2.39 -25.45 11.70
C ALA A 198 -1.35 -26.18 10.82
N ASP A 199 -1.20 -27.50 11.00
CA ASP A 199 -0.32 -28.33 10.17
C ASP A 199 -0.77 -28.31 8.69
N LEU A 200 -2.08 -28.42 8.44
CA LEU A 200 -2.65 -28.35 7.10
C LEU A 200 -2.56 -26.95 6.48
N ARG A 201 -2.67 -25.87 7.26
CA ARG A 201 -2.44 -24.49 6.80
C ARG A 201 -0.99 -24.30 6.38
N THR A 202 -0.04 -24.82 7.17
CA THR A 202 1.38 -24.86 6.79
C THR A 202 1.61 -25.63 5.50
N ALA A 203 0.94 -26.78 5.33
CA ALA A 203 1.02 -27.54 4.09
C ALA A 203 0.42 -26.80 2.90
N MET A 204 -0.70 -26.08 3.09
CA MET A 204 -1.33 -25.25 2.05
C MET A 204 -0.38 -24.17 1.55
N ASP A 205 0.26 -23.43 2.46
CA ASP A 205 1.20 -22.35 2.12
C ASP A 205 2.42 -22.85 1.32
N ARG A 206 2.76 -24.14 1.44
CA ARG A 206 3.84 -24.77 0.66
C ARG A 206 3.37 -25.34 -0.68
N ASP A 207 2.12 -25.78 -0.76
CA ASP A 207 1.57 -26.49 -1.93
C ASP A 207 0.90 -25.55 -2.94
N ILE A 208 0.50 -24.34 -2.53
CA ILE A 208 -0.17 -23.39 -3.42
C ILE A 208 0.80 -22.86 -4.49
N PRO A 209 0.42 -22.89 -5.79
CA PRO A 209 1.21 -22.24 -6.83
C PRO A 209 1.25 -20.73 -6.60
N THR A 210 2.45 -20.16 -6.59
CA THR A 210 2.68 -18.70 -6.48
C THR A 210 3.40 -18.13 -7.70
N GLY A 211 3.53 -18.93 -8.77
CA GLY A 211 4.30 -18.56 -9.95
C GLY A 211 5.74 -18.17 -9.61
N GLY A 212 6.19 -17.03 -10.13
CA GLY A 212 7.51 -16.45 -9.85
C GLY A 212 7.58 -15.48 -8.66
N MET A 213 6.48 -15.30 -7.91
CA MET A 213 6.40 -14.36 -6.80
C MET A 213 7.44 -14.69 -5.72
N THR A 214 8.13 -13.67 -5.22
CA THR A 214 9.01 -13.80 -4.05
C THR A 214 8.14 -13.92 -2.81
N LYS A 215 8.02 -15.14 -2.29
CA LYS A 215 7.23 -15.43 -1.10
C LYS A 215 7.91 -16.50 -0.25
N ASP A 216 8.18 -16.16 1.00
CA ASP A 216 8.65 -17.08 2.02
C ASP A 216 7.45 -17.72 2.74
N PRO A 217 7.31 -19.06 2.70
CA PRO A 217 6.28 -19.74 3.46
C PRO A 217 6.50 -19.51 4.97
N ALA A 218 5.50 -18.99 5.65
CA ALA A 218 5.49 -18.86 7.10
C ALA A 218 4.73 -20.04 7.71
N PRO A 219 5.35 -20.88 8.56
CA PRO A 219 4.64 -21.97 9.20
C PRO A 219 3.55 -21.43 10.14
N TRP A 220 2.41 -22.11 10.13
CA TRP A 220 1.31 -21.88 11.06
C TRP A 220 1.51 -22.71 12.32
N ASP A 221 1.29 -22.08 13.46
CA ASP A 221 1.11 -22.73 14.75
C ASP A 221 -0.30 -22.43 15.30
N VAL A 222 -0.62 -23.05 16.43
CA VAL A 222 -1.94 -22.91 17.07
C VAL A 222 -2.20 -21.47 17.54
N GLU A 223 -1.17 -20.77 18.02
CA GLU A 223 -1.30 -19.41 18.54
C GLU A 223 -1.61 -18.43 17.41
N LYS A 224 -0.85 -18.47 16.31
CA LYS A 224 -1.08 -17.68 15.10
C LYS A 224 -2.44 -17.96 14.49
N LEU A 225 -2.83 -19.24 14.44
CA LEU A 225 -4.14 -19.64 13.93
C LEU A 225 -5.26 -19.04 14.79
N ARG A 226 -5.17 -19.11 16.12
CA ARG A 226 -6.17 -18.52 17.03
C ARG A 226 -6.27 -17.00 16.91
N ALA A 227 -5.13 -16.31 16.87
CA ALA A 227 -5.10 -14.86 16.67
C ALA A 227 -5.74 -14.45 15.33
N GLN A 228 -5.48 -15.23 14.26
CA GLN A 228 -6.09 -15.01 12.95
C GLN A 228 -7.59 -15.27 12.97
N GLU A 229 -8.06 -16.36 13.58
CA GLU A 229 -9.48 -16.69 13.69
C GLU A 229 -10.27 -15.64 14.48
N GLU A 230 -9.74 -15.15 15.62
CA GLU A 230 -10.39 -14.10 16.42
C GLU A 230 -10.57 -12.81 15.61
N ARG A 231 -9.57 -12.43 14.83
CA ARG A 231 -9.63 -11.23 13.97
C ARG A 231 -10.62 -11.43 12.82
N VAL A 232 -10.56 -12.57 12.13
CA VAL A 232 -11.40 -12.87 10.98
C VAL A 232 -12.87 -12.99 11.37
N ASP A 233 -13.17 -13.57 12.55
CA ASP A 233 -14.54 -13.75 13.02
C ASP A 233 -15.30 -12.43 13.23
N LYS A 234 -14.61 -11.28 13.32
CA LYS A 234 -15.25 -9.96 13.40
C LYS A 234 -15.88 -9.50 12.09
N THR A 235 -15.31 -9.89 10.95
CA THR A 235 -15.73 -9.40 9.63
C THR A 235 -16.26 -10.52 8.72
N TRP A 236 -15.94 -11.78 9.03
CA TRP A 236 -16.36 -12.96 8.27
C TRP A 236 -16.86 -14.05 9.21
N LEU A 237 -17.71 -14.93 8.69
CA LEU A 237 -17.99 -16.24 9.26
C LEU A 237 -17.25 -17.28 8.43
N SER A 238 -16.32 -17.99 9.05
CA SER A 238 -15.62 -19.13 8.44
C SER A 238 -16.52 -20.37 8.45
N LEU A 239 -16.68 -21.04 7.32
CA LEU A 239 -17.33 -22.34 7.22
C LEU A 239 -16.28 -23.34 6.77
N LEU A 240 -15.88 -24.25 7.64
CA LEU A 240 -14.76 -25.14 7.38
C LEU A 240 -15.21 -26.60 7.35
N THR A 241 -14.59 -27.39 6.48
CA THR A 241 -14.69 -28.85 6.51
C THR A 241 -13.29 -29.46 6.48
N LEU A 242 -12.99 -30.29 7.47
CA LEU A 242 -11.76 -31.05 7.62
C LEU A 242 -11.98 -32.49 7.21
N ALA A 243 -11.02 -33.07 6.48
CA ALA A 243 -10.97 -34.49 6.19
C ALA A 243 -9.89 -35.17 7.03
N ARG A 244 -10.24 -36.32 7.61
CA ARG A 244 -9.31 -37.25 8.25
C ARG A 244 -9.44 -38.63 7.65
N THR A 245 -8.37 -39.40 7.67
CA THR A 245 -8.44 -40.85 7.46
C THR A 245 -9.23 -41.51 8.59
N SER A 246 -9.75 -42.72 8.37
CA SER A 246 -10.47 -43.49 9.40
C SER A 246 -9.63 -43.80 10.66
N ASP A 247 -8.30 -43.68 10.58
CA ASP A 247 -7.39 -43.78 11.73
C ASP A 247 -7.06 -42.43 12.40
N GLY A 248 -7.71 -41.34 11.98
CA GLY A 248 -7.68 -40.03 12.62
C GLY A 248 -6.63 -39.04 12.11
N ARG A 249 -5.78 -39.42 11.16
CA ARG A 249 -4.75 -38.53 10.59
C ARG A 249 -5.37 -37.47 9.67
N PRO A 250 -4.90 -36.22 9.69
CA PRO A 250 -5.40 -35.17 8.80
C PRO A 250 -5.08 -35.49 7.34
N ALA A 251 -6.03 -35.27 6.44
CA ALA A 251 -5.89 -35.55 5.01
C ALA A 251 -6.10 -34.34 4.10
N GLY A 252 -6.85 -33.34 4.57
CA GLY A 252 -7.16 -32.14 3.79
C GLY A 252 -8.23 -31.28 4.45
N TYR A 253 -8.49 -30.10 3.90
CA TYR A 253 -9.56 -29.23 4.37
C TYR A 253 -10.06 -28.33 3.24
N THR A 254 -11.22 -27.71 3.45
CA THR A 254 -11.69 -26.59 2.64
C THR A 254 -12.37 -25.55 3.51
N VAL A 255 -12.35 -24.29 3.06
CA VAL A 255 -12.99 -23.18 3.77
C VAL A 255 -13.80 -22.31 2.80
N ILE A 256 -14.97 -21.89 3.25
CA ILE A 256 -15.77 -20.82 2.67
C ILE A 256 -15.87 -19.69 3.69
N TYR A 257 -15.52 -18.47 3.29
CA TYR A 257 -15.75 -17.28 4.08
C TYR A 257 -17.04 -16.59 3.64
N LEU A 258 -17.90 -16.31 4.62
CA LEU A 258 -19.11 -15.52 4.50
C LEU A 258 -18.87 -14.14 5.09
N PRO A 259 -18.71 -13.08 4.29
CA PRO A 259 -18.56 -11.74 4.82
C PRO A 259 -19.82 -11.33 5.58
N ARG A 260 -19.64 -10.70 6.74
CA ARG A 260 -20.77 -10.31 7.61
C ARG A 260 -21.50 -9.06 7.09
N THR A 261 -20.80 -8.24 6.31
CA THR A 261 -21.28 -6.93 5.83
C THR A 261 -21.42 -6.85 4.31
N ASP A 262 -21.04 -7.90 3.58
CA ASP A 262 -21.33 -8.03 2.14
C ASP A 262 -22.47 -9.04 1.94
N PRO A 263 -23.67 -8.55 1.56
CA PRO A 263 -24.83 -9.40 1.41
C PRO A 263 -24.83 -10.20 0.11
N ASP A 264 -23.94 -9.91 -0.85
CA ASP A 264 -24.01 -10.43 -2.21
C ASP A 264 -23.00 -11.55 -2.48
N THR A 265 -21.88 -11.57 -1.76
CA THR A 265 -20.76 -12.47 -2.10
C THR A 265 -20.40 -13.44 -0.98
N ALA A 266 -20.04 -14.66 -1.36
CA ALA A 266 -19.35 -15.64 -0.52
C ALA A 266 -18.05 -16.04 -1.21
N GLN A 267 -17.02 -16.45 -0.46
CA GLN A 267 -15.72 -16.77 -1.03
C GLN A 267 -15.26 -18.16 -0.62
N GLN A 268 -15.11 -19.06 -1.59
CA GLN A 268 -14.42 -20.32 -1.39
C GLN A 268 -12.93 -20.13 -1.65
N LEU A 269 -12.15 -20.18 -0.57
CA LEU A 269 -10.70 -20.08 -0.64
C LEU A 269 -10.09 -21.49 -0.68
N ASP A 270 -9.29 -21.83 0.31
CA ASP A 270 -8.48 -23.05 0.29
C ASP A 270 -9.32 -24.32 0.11
N THR A 271 -8.76 -25.23 -0.69
CA THR A 271 -9.20 -26.63 -0.77
C THR A 271 -7.95 -27.49 -0.92
N LEU A 272 -7.37 -27.88 0.21
CA LEU A 272 -6.17 -28.68 0.27
C LEU A 272 -6.51 -30.16 0.36
N VAL A 273 -5.82 -30.98 -0.42
CA VAL A 273 -5.69 -32.42 -0.18
C VAL A 273 -4.21 -32.76 -0.20
N LEU A 274 -3.71 -33.29 0.93
CA LEU A 274 -2.32 -33.72 1.07
C LEU A 274 -1.98 -34.74 -0.02
N ARG A 275 -0.72 -34.70 -0.50
CA ARG A 275 -0.27 -35.43 -1.68
C ARG A 275 -0.56 -36.93 -1.60
N GLU A 276 -0.31 -37.54 -0.45
CA GLU A 276 -0.54 -38.96 -0.13
C GLU A 276 -2.01 -39.38 -0.12
N HIS A 277 -2.95 -38.42 -0.06
CA HIS A 277 -4.39 -38.65 -0.04
C HIS A 277 -5.09 -38.26 -1.37
N ARG A 278 -4.34 -37.77 -2.37
CA ARG A 278 -4.89 -37.44 -3.70
C ARG A 278 -5.34 -38.71 -4.44
N GLY A 279 -6.27 -38.55 -5.39
CA GLY A 279 -6.83 -39.67 -6.18
C GLY A 279 -8.14 -40.26 -5.65
N HIS A 280 -8.59 -39.86 -4.46
CA HIS A 280 -9.81 -40.39 -3.81
C HIS A 280 -11.04 -39.47 -3.94
N ASN A 281 -11.05 -38.55 -4.92
CA ASN A 281 -12.06 -37.49 -5.05
C ASN A 281 -12.28 -36.61 -3.79
N LEU A 282 -11.37 -36.66 -2.81
CA LEU A 282 -11.54 -36.02 -1.49
C LEU A 282 -11.82 -34.52 -1.59
N GLY A 283 -11.16 -33.81 -2.52
CA GLY A 283 -11.42 -32.39 -2.76
C GLY A 283 -12.88 -32.12 -3.14
N ALA A 284 -13.50 -32.96 -3.98
CA ALA A 284 -14.90 -32.78 -4.34
C ALA A 284 -15.85 -33.06 -3.17
N HIS A 285 -15.56 -34.06 -2.34
CA HIS A 285 -16.33 -34.32 -1.12
C HIS A 285 -16.24 -33.17 -0.11
N LEU A 286 -15.03 -32.63 0.09
CA LEU A 286 -14.78 -31.45 0.90
C LEU A 286 -15.64 -30.28 0.43
N LYS A 287 -15.59 -29.94 -0.87
CA LYS A 287 -16.39 -28.83 -1.45
C LYS A 287 -17.88 -29.06 -1.28
N LEU A 288 -18.39 -30.26 -1.58
CA LEU A 288 -19.82 -30.58 -1.42
C LEU A 288 -20.29 -30.41 0.02
N ARG A 289 -19.53 -30.95 0.98
CA ARG A 289 -19.86 -30.81 2.40
C ARG A 289 -19.79 -29.36 2.86
N ASN A 290 -18.86 -28.56 2.34
CA ASN A 290 -18.81 -27.14 2.66
C ASN A 290 -19.94 -26.33 2.01
N LEU A 291 -20.43 -26.73 0.83
CA LEU A 291 -21.63 -26.13 0.20
C LEU A 291 -22.90 -26.46 1.00
N GLU A 292 -22.99 -27.64 1.61
CA GLU A 292 -24.06 -27.96 2.57
C GLU A 292 -24.01 -27.05 3.80
N GLN A 293 -22.81 -26.73 4.31
CA GLN A 293 -22.64 -25.74 5.38
C GLN A 293 -23.08 -24.35 4.90
N LEU A 294 -22.60 -23.92 3.73
CA LEU A 294 -22.99 -22.64 3.14
C LEU A 294 -24.51 -22.51 3.00
N ALA A 295 -25.20 -23.59 2.59
CA ALA A 295 -26.65 -23.58 2.48
C ALA A 295 -27.40 -23.38 3.81
N LYS A 296 -26.79 -23.76 4.94
CA LYS A 296 -27.35 -23.55 6.28
C LYS A 296 -27.10 -22.15 6.83
N HIS A 297 -26.01 -21.51 6.42
CA HIS A 297 -25.52 -20.26 7.01
C HIS A 297 -25.68 -19.02 6.12
N ARG A 298 -25.76 -19.20 4.78
CA ARG A 298 -25.98 -18.07 3.86
C ARG A 298 -27.32 -17.42 4.16
N THR A 299 -27.39 -16.11 3.95
CA THR A 299 -28.63 -15.35 4.07
C THR A 299 -29.06 -14.84 2.71
N THR A 300 -28.26 -13.95 2.11
CA THR A 300 -28.60 -13.21 0.89
C THR A 300 -27.59 -13.38 -0.23
N GLN A 301 -26.44 -14.01 0.04
CA GLN A 301 -25.33 -14.12 -0.91
C GLN A 301 -25.78 -14.79 -2.21
N LYS A 302 -25.43 -14.16 -3.34
CA LYS A 302 -25.87 -14.46 -4.70
C LYS A 302 -24.80 -15.15 -5.54
N LEU A 303 -23.52 -14.94 -5.21
CA LEU A 303 -22.40 -15.54 -5.92
C LEU A 303 -21.41 -16.15 -4.93
N LEU A 304 -20.92 -17.34 -5.25
CA LEU A 304 -19.75 -17.94 -4.62
C LEU A 304 -18.55 -17.73 -5.53
N HIS A 305 -17.55 -17.01 -5.04
CA HIS A 305 -16.31 -16.69 -5.73
C HIS A 305 -15.20 -17.66 -5.34
N THR A 306 -14.28 -17.93 -6.25
CA THR A 306 -13.02 -18.63 -5.96
C THR A 306 -11.96 -18.20 -6.97
N TRP A 307 -10.70 -18.45 -6.66
CA TRP A 307 -9.59 -18.20 -7.57
C TRP A 307 -8.80 -19.48 -7.80
N THR A 308 -8.24 -19.63 -9.00
CA THR A 308 -7.45 -20.81 -9.32
C THR A 308 -6.37 -20.46 -10.32
N ALA A 309 -5.11 -20.64 -9.92
CA ALA A 309 -3.95 -20.60 -10.81
C ALA A 309 -4.20 -21.33 -12.14
N GLU A 310 -3.83 -20.71 -13.26
CA GLU A 310 -3.94 -21.33 -14.60
C GLU A 310 -3.15 -22.63 -14.71
N THR A 311 -2.06 -22.75 -13.93
CA THR A 311 -1.20 -23.93 -13.86
C THR A 311 -1.83 -25.07 -13.04
N ASN A 312 -2.83 -24.79 -12.19
CA ASN A 312 -3.50 -25.79 -11.35
C ASN A 312 -4.64 -26.50 -12.10
N THR A 313 -4.26 -27.27 -13.12
CA THR A 313 -5.21 -27.98 -14.00
C THR A 313 -6.14 -28.95 -13.26
N ALA A 314 -5.72 -29.49 -12.12
CA ALA A 314 -6.55 -30.36 -11.29
C ALA A 314 -7.70 -29.58 -10.63
N MET A 315 -7.40 -28.45 -9.99
CA MET A 315 -8.42 -27.60 -9.36
C MET A 315 -9.34 -26.95 -10.41
N GLN A 316 -8.82 -26.58 -11.58
CA GLN A 316 -9.62 -26.09 -12.71
C GLN A 316 -10.71 -27.10 -13.13
N LYS A 317 -10.34 -28.39 -13.25
CA LYS A 317 -11.29 -29.47 -13.55
C LYS A 317 -12.33 -29.65 -12.44
N VAL A 318 -11.91 -29.56 -11.18
CA VAL A 318 -12.82 -29.62 -10.03
C VAL A 318 -13.80 -28.45 -10.11
N ASN A 319 -13.34 -27.20 -10.21
CA ASN A 319 -14.21 -26.02 -10.28
C ASN A 319 -15.19 -26.06 -11.45
N THR A 320 -14.73 -26.46 -12.64
CA THR A 320 -15.59 -26.64 -13.82
C THR A 320 -16.71 -27.64 -13.56
N ARG A 321 -16.42 -28.76 -12.87
CA ARG A 321 -17.44 -29.76 -12.51
C ARG A 321 -18.50 -29.21 -11.55
N PHE A 322 -18.13 -28.26 -10.70
CA PHE A 322 -19.06 -27.52 -9.84
C PHE A 322 -19.75 -26.35 -10.57
N GLY A 323 -19.57 -26.18 -11.89
CA GLY A 323 -20.23 -25.13 -12.65
C GLY A 323 -19.68 -23.73 -12.42
N PHE A 324 -18.49 -23.60 -11.81
CA PHE A 324 -17.79 -22.33 -11.75
C PHE A 324 -17.40 -21.88 -13.16
N ARG A 325 -17.58 -20.58 -13.44
CA ARG A 325 -17.21 -19.95 -14.72
C ARG A 325 -16.26 -18.77 -14.47
N PRO A 326 -15.28 -18.53 -15.36
CA PRO A 326 -14.41 -17.37 -15.25
C PRO A 326 -15.18 -16.07 -15.49
N VAL A 327 -14.77 -15.02 -14.79
CA VAL A 327 -15.30 -13.65 -14.91
C VAL A 327 -14.21 -12.59 -15.02
N GLU A 328 -13.01 -12.89 -14.54
CA GLU A 328 -11.88 -11.97 -14.48
C GLU A 328 -10.59 -12.80 -14.36
N LYS A 329 -9.45 -12.23 -14.74
CA LYS A 329 -8.13 -12.75 -14.37
C LYS A 329 -7.61 -11.96 -13.18
N LEU A 330 -7.08 -12.64 -12.17
CA LEU A 330 -6.25 -12.03 -11.15
C LEU A 330 -4.79 -12.16 -11.61
N VAL A 331 -4.13 -11.03 -11.85
CA VAL A 331 -2.76 -10.99 -12.34
C VAL A 331 -1.88 -10.45 -11.22
N GLU A 332 -1.02 -11.29 -10.67
CA GLU A 332 -0.06 -10.93 -9.64
C GLU A 332 1.25 -10.50 -10.29
N CYS A 333 1.71 -9.32 -9.90
CA CYS A 333 2.91 -8.71 -10.44
C CYS A 333 3.90 -8.39 -9.33
N GLU A 334 5.19 -8.46 -9.67
CA GLU A 334 6.29 -8.12 -8.78
C GLU A 334 7.23 -7.10 -9.43
N LEU A 335 7.82 -6.24 -8.62
CA LEU A 335 8.91 -5.35 -8.99
C LEU A 335 9.96 -5.35 -7.87
N LYS A 336 11.17 -5.81 -8.19
CA LYS A 336 12.33 -5.66 -7.31
C LYS A 336 13.07 -4.38 -7.66
N VAL A 337 13.25 -3.51 -6.66
CA VAL A 337 14.03 -2.28 -6.78
C VAL A 337 15.32 -2.40 -5.96
N PRO A 338 16.44 -1.82 -6.41
CA PRO A 338 17.62 -1.73 -5.56
C PRO A 338 17.35 -0.81 -4.36
N VAL A 339 18.14 -0.96 -3.30
CA VAL A 339 18.20 0.03 -2.22
C VAL A 339 18.61 1.38 -2.84
N PRO A 340 17.81 2.45 -2.66
CA PRO A 340 18.10 3.73 -3.29
C PRO A 340 19.35 4.36 -2.67
N ARG A 341 20.23 4.90 -3.52
CA ARG A 341 21.34 5.73 -3.07
C ARG A 341 20.83 7.15 -2.88
N LEU A 342 20.53 7.51 -1.63
CA LEU A 342 19.98 8.81 -1.28
C LEU A 342 21.11 9.79 -0.93
N ARG A 343 21.01 11.03 -1.41
CA ARG A 343 21.94 12.09 -1.03
C ARG A 343 21.55 12.66 0.33
N PRO A 344 22.39 12.56 1.38
CA PRO A 344 22.15 13.26 2.63
C PRO A 344 22.24 14.77 2.42
N ALA A 345 21.36 15.52 3.08
CA ALA A 345 21.30 16.96 3.05
C ALA A 345 20.84 17.51 4.41
N ALA A 346 21.39 18.66 4.79
CA ALA A 346 21.00 19.37 6.01
C ALA A 346 20.36 20.71 5.64
N ARG A 347 19.26 21.08 6.31
CA ARG A 347 18.52 22.31 6.04
C ARG A 347 18.23 23.09 7.31
N GLY A 348 18.32 24.41 7.23
CA GLY A 348 17.99 25.32 8.33
C GLY A 348 16.54 25.79 8.27
N VAL A 349 15.73 25.38 9.24
CA VAL A 349 14.46 26.04 9.55
C VAL A 349 14.80 27.34 10.29
N VAL A 350 15.16 28.36 9.52
CA VAL A 350 15.59 29.66 10.03
C VAL A 350 14.35 30.50 10.34
N LEU A 351 14.10 30.75 11.63
CA LEU A 351 12.98 31.55 12.13
C LEU A 351 13.47 32.89 12.67
N ASP A 352 12.74 33.95 12.32
CA ASP A 352 12.99 35.27 12.89
C ASP A 352 12.25 35.55 14.20
N GLN A 353 12.47 36.74 14.76
CA GLN A 353 11.78 37.20 15.98
C GLN A 353 10.26 37.33 15.83
N ASP A 354 9.75 37.36 14.59
CA ASP A 354 8.32 37.41 14.26
C ASP A 354 7.78 36.02 13.87
N ASP A 355 8.55 34.94 14.14
CA ASP A 355 8.27 33.55 13.78
C ASP A 355 8.02 33.33 12.26
N ARG A 356 8.64 34.16 11.41
CA ARG A 356 8.66 33.94 9.95
C ARG A 356 9.81 33.02 9.59
N ILE A 357 9.58 32.11 8.64
CA ILE A 357 10.62 31.22 8.10
C ILE A 357 11.28 31.82 6.87
N LEU A 358 12.61 31.77 6.79
CA LEU A 358 13.36 32.10 5.57
C LEU A 358 13.35 30.92 4.60
N LEU A 359 12.91 31.16 3.36
CA LEU A 359 12.95 30.18 2.28
C LEU A 359 13.70 30.71 1.07
N LEU A 360 14.41 29.83 0.38
CA LEU A 360 15.07 30.06 -0.90
C LEU A 360 14.20 29.55 -2.04
N ARG A 361 14.20 30.28 -3.17
CA ARG A 361 13.45 29.94 -4.38
C ARG A 361 14.35 29.17 -5.34
N PHE A 362 14.06 27.89 -5.49
CA PHE A 362 14.71 27.01 -6.43
C PHE A 362 13.95 26.97 -7.76
N GLU A 363 14.61 27.26 -8.88
CA GLU A 363 14.04 27.16 -10.22
C GLU A 363 14.78 26.10 -11.04
N PHE A 364 14.04 25.22 -11.69
CA PHE A 364 14.60 24.13 -12.47
C PHE A 364 13.99 24.11 -13.87
N ASP A 365 14.74 23.64 -14.86
CA ASP A 365 14.27 23.60 -16.25
C ASP A 365 13.16 22.56 -16.49
N ASP A 366 13.16 21.47 -15.72
CA ASP A 366 12.35 20.27 -15.96
C ASP A 366 11.32 19.95 -14.85
N ARG A 367 11.28 20.76 -13.78
CA ARG A 367 10.39 20.56 -12.64
C ARG A 367 9.89 21.89 -12.05
N PRO A 368 8.78 21.89 -11.28
CA PRO A 368 8.21 23.13 -10.74
C PRO A 368 9.17 23.90 -9.83
N THR A 369 9.03 25.23 -9.80
CA THR A 369 9.72 26.10 -8.83
C THR A 369 9.38 25.67 -7.40
N VAL A 370 10.40 25.54 -6.56
CA VAL A 370 10.26 25.10 -5.16
C VAL A 370 10.73 26.20 -4.22
N TRP A 371 9.96 26.49 -3.17
CA TRP A 371 10.44 27.21 -2.01
C TRP A 371 10.85 26.22 -0.93
N ALA A 372 12.13 26.25 -0.52
CA ALA A 372 12.66 25.33 0.48
C ALA A 372 13.56 26.06 1.48
N ALA A 373 13.74 25.47 2.65
CA ALA A 373 14.70 25.95 3.63
C ALA A 373 16.13 25.97 3.04
N PRO A 374 16.94 27.00 3.36
CA PRO A 374 18.35 27.04 2.99
C PRO A 374 19.08 25.80 3.52
N GLY A 375 20.11 25.38 2.81
CA GLY A 375 20.85 24.16 3.08
C GLY A 375 21.05 23.30 1.83
N GLY A 376 22.07 22.44 1.91
CA GLY A 376 22.51 21.63 0.80
C GLY A 376 23.03 20.27 1.22
N GLY A 377 23.92 19.71 0.39
CA GLY A 377 24.34 18.31 0.52
C GLY A 377 25.38 18.12 1.60
N VAL A 378 25.34 16.98 2.28
CA VAL A 378 26.44 16.58 3.16
C VAL A 378 27.57 15.99 2.32
N GLU A 379 28.78 16.54 2.45
CA GLU A 379 29.97 16.08 1.76
C GLU A 379 30.60 14.83 2.40
N PRO A 380 31.42 14.06 1.67
CA PRO A 380 32.11 12.90 2.24
C PRO A 380 32.99 13.25 3.44
N GLY A 381 32.67 12.70 4.62
CA GLY A 381 33.39 12.94 5.87
C GLY A 381 32.87 14.11 6.69
N GLU A 382 31.85 14.82 6.19
CA GLU A 382 31.15 15.91 6.86
C GLU A 382 29.98 15.35 7.71
N SER A 383 29.71 15.94 8.88
CA SER A 383 28.47 15.65 9.62
C SER A 383 27.29 16.48 9.08
N ALA A 384 26.05 16.09 9.40
CA ALA A 384 24.89 16.92 9.02
C ALA A 384 24.95 18.34 9.62
N HIS A 385 25.55 18.49 10.82
CA HIS A 385 25.76 19.79 11.45
C HIS A 385 26.81 20.62 10.72
N ASP A 386 27.96 20.03 10.36
CA ASP A 386 29.00 20.73 9.60
C ASP A 386 28.45 21.22 8.24
N ALA A 387 27.67 20.38 7.56
CA ALA A 387 26.99 20.74 6.32
C ALA A 387 26.01 21.90 6.52
N LEU A 388 25.20 21.86 7.58
CA LEU A 388 24.28 22.94 7.92
C LEU A 388 25.03 24.27 8.13
N VAL A 389 26.14 24.25 8.89
CA VAL A 389 26.96 25.44 9.15
C VAL A 389 27.53 26.00 7.85
N ARG A 390 28.14 25.16 7.02
CA ARG A 390 28.73 25.56 5.73
C ARG A 390 27.68 26.17 4.81
N GLU A 391 26.56 25.47 4.59
CA GLU A 391 25.53 25.87 3.64
C GLU A 391 24.81 27.15 4.08
N LEU A 392 24.50 27.31 5.38
CA LEU A 392 23.88 28.55 5.87
C LEU A 392 24.80 29.76 5.73
N ARG A 393 26.11 29.56 5.89
CA ARG A 393 27.11 30.60 5.68
C ARG A 393 27.27 30.94 4.19
N GLU A 394 27.35 29.93 3.34
CA GLU A 394 27.50 30.05 1.89
C GLU A 394 26.27 30.71 1.23
N GLU A 395 25.07 30.25 1.55
CA GLU A 395 23.85 30.68 0.86
C GLU A 395 23.26 31.97 1.43
N VAL A 396 23.25 32.13 2.77
CA VAL A 396 22.50 33.21 3.43
C VAL A 396 23.35 34.07 4.37
N GLY A 397 24.56 33.65 4.73
CA GLY A 397 25.51 34.44 5.50
C GLY A 397 25.27 34.42 7.01
N ILE A 398 24.76 33.31 7.54
CA ILE A 398 24.55 33.14 8.98
C ILE A 398 25.31 31.93 9.53
N GLU A 399 25.63 31.99 10.81
CA GLU A 399 26.23 30.88 11.55
C GLU A 399 25.12 30.06 12.22
N ALA A 400 25.19 28.72 12.11
CA ALA A 400 24.28 27.84 12.83
C ALA A 400 24.67 27.74 14.32
N PRO A 401 23.73 27.45 15.24
CA PRO A 401 24.06 27.09 16.61
C PRO A 401 24.96 25.85 16.69
N ASP A 402 25.71 25.69 17.79
CA ASP A 402 26.58 24.51 18.00
C ASP A 402 25.78 23.19 18.11
N ASP A 403 24.56 23.24 18.65
CA ASP A 403 23.67 22.08 18.82
C ASP A 403 22.21 22.47 18.49
N PRO A 404 21.89 22.65 17.20
CA PRO A 404 20.56 23.08 16.80
C PRO A 404 19.58 21.91 16.92
N PRO A 405 18.37 22.11 17.47
CA PRO A 405 17.37 21.05 17.56
C PRO A 405 17.07 20.43 16.19
N HIS A 406 17.19 19.10 16.09
CA HIS A 406 16.83 18.34 14.89
C HIS A 406 15.31 18.13 14.86
N LEU A 407 14.65 18.87 13.97
CA LEU A 407 13.20 18.92 13.89
C LEU A 407 12.61 17.77 13.10
N TRP A 408 13.05 17.59 11.87
CA TRP A 408 12.37 16.76 10.89
C TRP A 408 13.36 15.98 10.04
N HIS A 409 12.99 14.74 9.69
CA HIS A 409 13.75 13.87 8.81
C HIS A 409 12.87 13.43 7.63
N GLN A 410 13.29 13.72 6.40
CA GLN A 410 12.49 13.46 5.20
C GLN A 410 13.27 12.63 4.18
N VAL A 411 12.68 11.52 3.75
CA VAL A 411 13.19 10.67 2.67
C VAL A 411 12.36 10.89 1.41
N VAL A 412 13.02 11.22 0.29
CA VAL A 412 12.39 11.40 -1.01
C VAL A 412 13.14 10.56 -2.04
N VAL A 413 12.50 9.51 -2.56
CA VAL A 413 13.00 8.73 -3.70
C VAL A 413 12.42 9.33 -4.97
N ALA A 414 13.26 10.02 -5.73
CA ALA A 414 12.88 10.68 -6.97
C ALA A 414 14.10 10.74 -7.89
N ASP A 415 14.09 9.93 -8.95
CA ASP A 415 15.18 9.84 -9.89
C ASP A 415 15.44 11.22 -10.54
N GLY A 416 16.71 11.63 -10.63
CA GLY A 416 17.09 12.94 -11.15
C GLY A 416 16.93 14.11 -10.17
N HIS A 417 16.46 13.86 -8.94
CA HIS A 417 16.33 14.94 -7.94
C HIS A 417 17.68 15.52 -7.52
N ALA A 418 18.69 14.64 -7.38
CA ALA A 418 20.09 14.99 -7.14
C ALA A 418 20.99 14.16 -8.08
N ASN A 419 21.94 14.83 -8.75
CA ASN A 419 22.75 14.19 -9.78
C ASN A 419 23.56 13.02 -9.20
N GLY A 420 23.46 11.84 -9.80
CA GLY A 420 24.13 10.62 -9.34
C GLY A 420 23.46 9.87 -8.18
N TYR A 421 22.33 10.38 -7.67
CA TYR A 421 21.55 9.79 -6.58
C TYR A 421 20.11 9.46 -7.02
N ASP A 422 19.49 8.51 -6.32
CA ASP A 422 18.12 8.03 -6.57
C ASP A 422 17.08 8.84 -5.77
N GLY A 423 17.54 9.85 -5.03
CA GLY A 423 16.73 10.65 -4.13
C GLY A 423 17.56 11.44 -3.12
N VAL A 424 16.89 12.00 -2.12
CA VAL A 424 17.50 12.81 -1.06
C VAL A 424 16.96 12.41 0.32
N ILE A 425 17.82 12.55 1.31
CA ILE A 425 17.46 12.63 2.73
C ILE A 425 17.63 14.09 3.11
N ASN A 426 16.60 14.72 3.70
CA ASN A 426 16.71 16.06 4.26
C ASN A 426 16.51 16.00 5.77
N ASP A 427 17.54 16.37 6.53
CA ASP A 427 17.47 16.63 7.97
C ASP A 427 17.30 18.14 8.20
N TYR A 428 16.26 18.52 8.93
CA TYR A 428 15.87 19.91 9.16
C TYR A 428 16.19 20.32 10.60
N PHE A 429 16.93 21.41 10.77
CA PHE A 429 17.40 21.89 12.07
C PHE A 429 16.86 23.29 12.37
N LEU A 430 16.45 23.53 13.61
CA LEU A 430 15.95 24.83 14.03
C LEU A 430 17.09 25.84 14.21
N VAL A 431 16.97 27.01 13.57
CA VAL A 431 17.85 28.16 13.77
C VAL A 431 16.99 29.38 14.09
N ARG A 432 17.20 30.02 15.24
CA ARG A 432 16.50 31.28 15.59
C ARG A 432 17.48 32.45 15.52
N ILE A 433 17.12 33.50 14.79
CA ILE A 433 17.98 34.66 14.54
C ILE A 433 17.13 35.90 14.28
N ASP A 434 17.64 37.11 14.51
CA ASP A 434 16.93 38.33 14.08
C ASP A 434 16.83 38.39 12.54
N SER A 435 15.71 38.92 12.04
CA SER A 435 15.47 39.06 10.61
C SER A 435 16.59 39.84 9.91
N PHE A 436 17.05 39.34 8.76
CA PHE A 436 18.13 39.93 7.98
C PHE A 436 17.84 39.84 6.48
N THR A 437 18.67 40.49 5.67
CA THR A 437 18.71 40.30 4.22
C THR A 437 19.81 39.30 3.89
N PRO A 438 19.48 38.10 3.37
CA PRO A 438 20.49 37.10 3.03
C PRO A 438 21.61 37.62 2.15
N SER A 439 22.83 37.33 2.57
CA SER A 439 24.07 37.74 1.89
C SER A 439 25.19 36.82 2.35
N GLY A 440 25.25 35.62 1.76
CA GLY A 440 26.27 34.62 2.07
C GLY A 440 27.59 34.79 1.32
N ASP A 441 28.46 33.81 1.47
CA ASP A 441 29.78 33.76 0.81
C ASP A 441 29.65 33.51 -0.72
N LEU A 442 28.56 32.87 -1.18
CA LEU A 442 28.31 32.66 -2.60
C LEU A 442 27.80 33.92 -3.30
N THR A 443 28.33 34.17 -4.49
CA THR A 443 27.83 35.21 -5.38
C THR A 443 26.47 34.83 -5.97
N ALA A 444 25.74 35.81 -6.49
CA ALA A 444 24.46 35.57 -7.14
C ALA A 444 24.57 34.65 -8.38
N ASP A 445 25.73 34.60 -9.05
CA ASP A 445 25.95 33.71 -10.19
C ASP A 445 26.19 32.26 -9.72
N GLU A 446 26.91 32.08 -8.61
CA GLU A 446 27.12 30.76 -7.98
C GLU A 446 25.81 30.20 -7.41
N LEU A 447 25.02 31.02 -6.70
CA LEU A 447 23.68 30.63 -6.24
C LEU A 447 22.78 30.17 -7.40
N ARG A 448 22.79 30.88 -8.53
CA ARG A 448 22.02 30.47 -9.71
C ARG A 448 22.56 29.18 -10.33
N ALA A 449 23.86 28.91 -10.27
CA ALA A 449 24.42 27.63 -10.69
C ALA A 449 23.91 26.47 -9.82
N GLU A 450 23.54 26.75 -8.58
CA GLU A 450 22.88 25.81 -7.65
C GLU A 450 21.35 25.86 -7.72
N ASN A 451 20.80 26.56 -8.71
CA ASN A 451 19.37 26.76 -8.94
C ASN A 451 18.68 27.66 -7.91
N VAL A 452 19.40 28.47 -7.12
CA VAL A 452 18.82 29.45 -6.19
C VAL A 452 18.65 30.81 -6.88
N HIS A 453 17.40 31.26 -7.00
CA HIS A 453 17.03 32.49 -7.74
C HIS A 453 16.48 33.61 -6.85
N GLY A 454 16.33 33.37 -5.55
CA GLY A 454 15.87 34.39 -4.61
C GLY A 454 15.58 33.84 -3.22
N HIS A 455 15.18 34.73 -2.32
CA HIS A 455 14.84 34.41 -0.93
C HIS A 455 13.62 35.20 -0.46
N GLN A 456 12.90 34.70 0.53
CA GLN A 456 11.78 35.42 1.16
C GLN A 456 11.51 34.90 2.57
N TRP A 457 11.10 35.82 3.46
CA TRP A 457 10.53 35.48 4.77
C TRP A 457 9.02 35.23 4.66
N TRP A 458 8.55 34.12 5.22
CA TRP A 458 7.16 33.67 5.15
C TRP A 458 6.57 33.47 6.54
N SER A 459 5.40 34.04 6.82
CA SER A 459 4.63 33.67 8.02
C SER A 459 3.85 32.36 7.79
N VAL A 460 3.41 31.70 8.86
CA VAL A 460 2.47 30.56 8.77
C VAL A 460 1.23 30.91 7.94
N SER A 461 0.70 32.12 8.11
CA SER A 461 -0.46 32.60 7.36
C SER A 461 -0.14 32.72 5.86
N ASP A 462 1.05 33.22 5.50
CA ASP A 462 1.46 33.30 4.09
C ASP A 462 1.58 31.91 3.47
N LEU A 463 2.20 30.96 4.18
CA LEU A 463 2.36 29.57 3.71
C LEU A 463 1.01 28.89 3.47
N LYS A 464 0.06 29.01 4.41
CA LYS A 464 -1.26 28.37 4.33
C LYS A 464 -2.20 29.02 3.32
N SER A 465 -2.02 30.32 3.05
CA SER A 465 -2.86 31.07 2.09
C SER A 465 -2.25 31.17 0.68
N TYR A 466 -1.01 30.71 0.49
CA TYR A 466 -0.32 30.78 -0.78
C TYR A 466 -1.04 29.98 -1.87
N SER A 467 -1.37 30.68 -2.96
CA SER A 467 -2.03 30.09 -4.14
C SER A 467 -1.24 30.31 -5.43
N GLY A 468 0.07 30.57 -5.32
CA GLY A 468 0.93 30.78 -6.48
C GLY A 468 1.37 29.46 -7.14
N PRO A 469 2.11 29.54 -8.27
CA PRO A 469 2.48 28.37 -9.06
C PRO A 469 3.67 27.57 -8.48
N ALA A 470 4.42 28.14 -7.54
CA ALA A 470 5.51 27.43 -6.86
C ALA A 470 4.95 26.50 -5.78
N VAL A 471 5.80 25.64 -5.25
CA VAL A 471 5.42 24.67 -4.22
C VAL A 471 6.41 24.71 -3.07
N PHE A 472 5.95 24.44 -1.84
CA PHE A 472 6.84 24.36 -0.69
C PHE A 472 7.47 22.97 -0.55
N SER A 473 8.68 22.91 0.00
CA SER A 473 9.34 21.69 0.46
C SER A 473 9.72 21.82 1.93
N PRO A 474 9.19 20.96 2.83
CA PRO A 474 8.18 19.93 2.57
C PRO A 474 6.84 20.49 2.08
N ARG A 475 6.00 19.65 1.44
CA ARG A 475 4.67 20.10 0.94
C ARG A 475 3.75 20.59 2.05
N SER A 476 3.87 19.98 3.22
CA SER A 476 3.13 20.29 4.45
C SER A 476 3.80 21.38 5.31
N LEU A 477 4.79 22.12 4.80
CA LEU A 477 5.58 23.07 5.58
C LEU A 477 4.75 24.05 6.42
N GLY A 478 3.62 24.54 5.90
CA GLY A 478 2.74 25.45 6.65
C GLY A 478 2.14 24.82 7.91
N VAL A 479 1.77 23.53 7.85
CA VAL A 479 1.26 22.77 9.00
C VAL A 479 2.41 22.42 9.95
N LEU A 480 3.54 21.97 9.42
CA LEU A 480 4.72 21.64 10.22
C LEU A 480 5.23 22.83 11.03
N LEU A 481 5.25 24.02 10.40
CA LEU A 481 5.65 25.25 11.09
C LEU A 481 4.63 25.66 12.15
N GLU A 482 3.33 25.56 11.87
CA GLU A 482 2.26 25.85 12.84
C GLU A 482 2.39 24.95 14.08
N THR A 483 2.59 23.64 13.88
CA THR A 483 2.83 22.68 14.98
C THR A 483 4.09 23.01 15.75
N LEU A 484 5.21 23.27 15.06
CA LEU A 484 6.49 23.64 15.71
C LEU A 484 6.35 24.88 16.60
N LEU A 485 5.60 25.90 16.16
CA LEU A 485 5.40 27.13 16.93
C LEU A 485 4.44 26.93 18.10
N ALA A 486 3.47 26.03 17.98
CA ALA A 486 2.51 25.73 19.03
C ALA A 486 3.07 24.81 20.11
N GLU A 487 3.85 23.80 19.71
CA GLU A 487 4.29 22.69 20.58
C GLU A 487 5.78 22.77 20.93
N GLY A 488 6.57 23.54 20.17
CA GLY A 488 8.03 23.58 20.29
C GLY A 488 8.73 22.49 19.49
N PRO A 489 10.09 22.45 19.52
CA PRO A 489 10.87 21.40 18.89
C PRO A 489 10.52 20.02 19.47
N PRO A 490 10.42 18.97 18.65
CA PRO A 490 10.14 17.63 19.14
C PRO A 490 11.35 17.05 19.90
N GLU A 491 11.12 16.12 20.82
CA GLU A 491 12.21 15.42 21.55
C GLU A 491 13.08 14.55 20.62
N HIS A 492 12.46 14.03 19.55
CA HIS A 492 13.10 13.27 18.49
C HIS A 492 12.63 13.77 17.13
N PRO A 493 13.47 13.72 16.07
CA PRO A 493 13.11 14.23 14.76
C PRO A 493 11.84 13.54 14.24
N LEU A 494 10.88 14.32 13.76
CA LEU A 494 9.67 13.79 13.16
C LEU A 494 9.99 13.23 11.77
N GLN A 495 9.66 11.97 11.54
CA GLN A 495 9.72 11.37 10.20
C GLN A 495 8.64 12.01 9.32
N LEU A 496 9.04 12.79 8.32
CA LEU A 496 8.10 13.42 7.40
C LEU A 496 7.69 12.45 6.31
N GLU A 497 6.37 12.43 6.06
CA GLU A 497 5.80 11.87 4.84
C GLU A 497 5.91 12.88 3.68
N LEU A 498 5.77 12.38 2.44
CA LEU A 498 5.99 13.14 1.21
C LEU A 498 4.96 14.24 0.91
#